data_AF-A0A7D9ISF5-F1
#
_entry.id   AF-A0A7D9ISF5-F1
#
_cell.length_a   1.000
_cell.length_b   1.000
_cell.length_c   1.000
_cell.angle_alpha   90.00
_cell.angle_beta   90.00
_cell.angle_gamma   90.00
#
_symmetry.space_group_name_H-M   'P 1'
#
loop_
_entity.id
_entity.type
_entity.pdbx_description
1 polymer ?
#
loop_
_entity_poly.entity_id
_entity_poly.type
_entity_poly.pdbx_seq_one_letter_code
_entity_poly.pdbx_strand_id
1 'polypeptide(L)'
;MNILFQSQTSAIISLVSFSELIVADLLTALKFYNNIFKEVGVDYFSLTYLELEKLLGSDMRASVANIDPKKLQVEVGDGDVGTKLFSAFLAAKEIVEYRQYLPLGDSERRELAFDNSHVWFKKFIDHWFQIAHQKALARITKAVEIDQSMVVDSSVKYSTSAVDVTCCFYQLCQFWKRLCWPDATGSYLYVTKLTDDICEAARHYADALEKKLKDNNYYDDNPSYFGVSASLCITLNNLAYTQQWLTELDTHLDWPSIISGMRLAHDERKAKQCEESLQQFSEHAQDVLLVKTDEMIYHIGEKMSVDIKRFVSELVNRDEGVDISEAMDPLLSYLEKSMRTFYSSLVRPVFDRTLLFLWTMVVDNIVATVGGDKGKPPIFYQRLNQVLEVLIDFFCVDGIGIPLDKMMTDTVKVLLEELLLRQLPTDKLIEEYYAEKMKEMMGKEAEFGELALRMFYDLKNEKLHVELLNGRNLPPLDSNGYCDPYVKLSMAPRHLFPTAIVERTNVQKKTLFPLFDAKFQL
;
A
#
# COMPACT_ATOMS: atom_id res chain seq x y z
N MET A 1 -49.76 -13.85 9.21
CA MET A 1 -48.46 -13.93 8.49
C MET A 1 -47.40 -14.66 9.31
N ASN A 2 -47.26 -14.38 10.62
CA ASN A 2 -46.32 -15.10 11.50
C ASN A 2 -46.57 -16.61 11.71
N ILE A 3 -47.83 -17.07 11.73
CA ILE A 3 -48.15 -18.49 11.98
C ILE A 3 -47.71 -19.39 10.80
N LEU A 4 -47.89 -18.93 9.56
CA LEU A 4 -47.45 -19.67 8.37
C LEU A 4 -45.92 -19.73 8.27
N PHE A 5 -45.23 -18.65 8.64
CA PHE A 5 -43.77 -18.63 8.66
C PHE A 5 -43.20 -19.56 9.75
N GLN A 6 -43.76 -19.55 10.96
CA GLN A 6 -43.38 -20.49 12.03
C GLN A 6 -43.63 -21.96 11.65
N SER A 7 -44.73 -22.25 10.94
CA SER A 7 -45.02 -23.59 10.42
C SER A 7 -44.02 -24.04 9.36
N GLN A 8 -43.56 -23.12 8.49
CA GLN A 8 -42.54 -23.41 7.48
C GLN A 8 -41.15 -23.62 8.11
N THR A 9 -40.78 -22.82 9.11
CA THR A 9 -39.53 -22.98 9.87
C THR A 9 -39.46 -24.32 10.58
N SER A 10 -40.55 -24.74 11.24
CA SER A 10 -40.64 -26.04 11.91
C SER A 10 -40.45 -27.20 10.91
N ALA A 11 -41.08 -27.11 9.73
CA ALA A 11 -40.96 -28.13 8.70
C ALA A 11 -39.52 -28.29 8.18
N ILE A 12 -38.77 -27.19 8.01
CA ILE A 12 -37.36 -27.23 7.59
C ILE A 12 -36.49 -27.88 8.66
N ILE A 13 -36.71 -27.53 9.92
CA ILE A 13 -35.95 -28.12 11.04
C ILE A 13 -36.18 -29.62 11.09
N SER A 14 -37.44 -30.07 10.98
CA SER A 14 -37.78 -31.49 10.91
C SER A 14 -37.15 -32.18 9.69
N LEU A 15 -37.16 -31.53 8.53
CA LEU A 15 -36.54 -32.04 7.30
C LEU A 15 -35.03 -32.22 7.46
N VAL A 16 -34.34 -31.27 8.08
CA VAL A 16 -32.89 -31.37 8.35
C VAL A 16 -32.61 -32.57 9.25
N SER A 17 -33.29 -32.67 10.39
CA SER A 17 -33.10 -33.80 11.31
C SER A 17 -33.41 -35.14 10.65
N PHE A 18 -34.46 -35.21 9.82
CA PHE A 18 -34.79 -36.43 9.08
C PHE A 18 -33.73 -36.77 8.02
N SER A 19 -33.19 -35.77 7.33
CA SER A 19 -32.13 -35.96 6.33
C SER A 19 -30.84 -36.46 6.98
N GLU A 20 -30.46 -35.93 8.14
CA GLU A 20 -29.30 -36.38 8.93
C GLU A 20 -29.45 -37.84 9.40
N LEU A 21 -30.66 -38.23 9.83
CA LEU A 21 -30.96 -39.62 10.18
C LEU A 21 -30.82 -40.55 8.96
N ILE A 22 -31.35 -40.17 7.80
CA ILE A 22 -31.21 -40.94 6.57
C ILE A 22 -29.74 -41.10 6.17
N VAL A 23 -28.94 -40.04 6.27
CA VAL A 23 -27.49 -40.10 6.02
C VAL A 23 -26.81 -41.13 6.94
N ALA A 24 -27.14 -41.12 8.23
CA ALA A 24 -26.60 -42.08 9.20
C ALA A 24 -27.05 -43.53 8.91
N ASP A 25 -28.31 -43.71 8.50
CA ASP A 25 -28.86 -45.01 8.11
C ASP A 25 -28.21 -45.54 6.84
N LEU A 26 -27.94 -44.68 5.84
CA LEU A 26 -27.22 -45.05 4.62
C LEU A 26 -25.78 -45.48 4.92
N LEU A 27 -25.09 -44.78 5.83
CA LEU A 27 -23.75 -45.18 6.27
C LEU A 27 -23.76 -46.56 6.94
N THR A 28 -24.77 -46.82 7.78
CA THR A 28 -24.95 -48.10 8.46
C THR A 28 -25.31 -49.21 7.47
N ALA A 29 -26.19 -48.91 6.51
CA ALA A 29 -26.54 -49.80 5.41
C ALA A 29 -25.30 -50.18 4.61
N LEU A 30 -24.43 -49.22 4.28
CA LEU A 30 -23.21 -49.44 3.51
C LEU A 30 -22.17 -50.27 4.26
N LYS A 31 -21.84 -49.87 5.49
CA LYS A 31 -20.72 -50.45 6.26
C LYS A 31 -21.05 -51.77 6.93
N PHE A 32 -22.30 -51.96 7.36
CA PHE A 32 -22.69 -53.09 8.18
C PHE A 32 -23.63 -54.03 7.42
N TYR A 33 -24.85 -53.58 7.12
CA TYR A 33 -25.88 -54.47 6.59
C TYR A 33 -25.54 -55.02 5.20
N ASN A 34 -24.91 -54.22 4.34
CA ASN A 34 -24.53 -54.68 3.01
C ASN A 34 -23.62 -55.91 3.04
N ASN A 35 -22.70 -56.00 4.00
CA ASN A 35 -21.80 -57.15 4.12
C ASN A 35 -22.55 -58.42 4.55
N ILE A 36 -23.56 -58.29 5.42
CA ILE A 36 -24.39 -59.40 5.89
C ILE A 36 -25.26 -59.93 4.74
N PHE A 37 -25.95 -59.04 4.04
CA PHE A 37 -26.89 -59.45 2.98
C PHE A 37 -26.20 -59.88 1.69
N LYS A 38 -24.94 -59.48 1.47
CA LYS A 38 -24.12 -60.03 0.39
C LYS A 38 -23.91 -61.54 0.50
N GLU A 39 -23.89 -62.11 1.71
CA GLU A 39 -23.79 -63.57 1.90
C GLU A 39 -24.96 -64.34 1.29
N VAL A 40 -26.14 -63.71 1.19
CA VAL A 40 -27.35 -64.26 0.55
C VAL A 40 -27.58 -63.73 -0.85
N GLY A 41 -26.58 -63.06 -1.45
CA GLY A 41 -26.65 -62.54 -2.83
C GLY A 41 -27.49 -61.27 -3.00
N VAL A 42 -27.75 -60.53 -1.92
CA VAL A 42 -28.56 -59.29 -1.95
C VAL A 42 -27.66 -58.06 -1.76
N ASP A 43 -27.70 -57.12 -2.70
CA ASP A 43 -27.09 -55.79 -2.55
C ASP A 43 -28.02 -54.87 -1.75
N TYR A 44 -27.97 -55.04 -0.43
CA TYR A 44 -28.85 -54.31 0.50
C TYR A 44 -28.67 -52.81 0.39
N PHE A 45 -27.42 -52.34 0.29
CA PHE A 45 -27.14 -50.90 0.22
C PHE A 45 -27.83 -50.26 -0.99
N SER A 46 -27.66 -50.83 -2.19
CA SER A 46 -28.25 -50.25 -3.40
C SER A 46 -29.77 -50.18 -3.33
N LEU A 47 -30.43 -51.23 -2.80
CA LEU A 47 -31.88 -51.26 -2.61
C LEU A 47 -32.36 -50.19 -1.62
N THR A 48 -31.72 -50.11 -0.45
CA THR A 48 -32.06 -49.12 0.58
C THR A 48 -31.80 -47.70 0.10
N TYR A 49 -30.67 -47.47 -0.58
CA TYR A 49 -30.32 -46.17 -1.14
C TYR A 49 -31.39 -45.66 -2.11
N LEU A 50 -31.75 -46.46 -3.11
CA LEU A 50 -32.68 -46.04 -4.17
C LEU A 50 -34.07 -45.70 -3.63
N GLU A 51 -34.55 -46.38 -2.59
CA GLU A 51 -35.86 -46.09 -2.02
C GLU A 51 -35.83 -44.84 -1.11
N LEU A 52 -34.82 -44.72 -0.23
CA LEU A 52 -34.70 -43.58 0.67
C LEU A 52 -34.44 -42.27 -0.10
N GLU A 53 -33.58 -42.33 -1.12
CA GLU A 53 -33.25 -41.21 -2.00
C GLU A 53 -34.50 -40.67 -2.72
N LYS A 54 -35.35 -41.57 -3.22
CA LYS A 54 -36.60 -41.22 -3.90
C LYS A 54 -37.60 -40.53 -2.98
N LEU A 55 -37.85 -41.11 -1.80
CA LEU A 55 -38.83 -40.58 -0.83
C LEU A 55 -38.39 -39.22 -0.27
N LEU A 56 -37.13 -39.13 0.17
CA LEU A 56 -36.60 -37.88 0.72
C LEU A 56 -36.49 -36.79 -0.35
N GLY A 57 -36.09 -37.15 -1.57
CA GLY A 57 -35.92 -36.20 -2.66
C GLY A 57 -37.21 -35.45 -3.02
N SER A 58 -38.36 -36.13 -3.04
CA SER A 58 -39.65 -35.46 -3.30
C SER A 58 -40.04 -34.51 -2.18
N ASP A 59 -39.88 -34.93 -0.93
CA ASP A 59 -40.29 -34.16 0.24
C ASP A 59 -39.39 -32.94 0.45
N MET A 60 -38.07 -33.11 0.26
CA MET A 60 -37.10 -32.02 0.33
C MET A 60 -37.35 -30.99 -0.75
N ARG A 61 -37.55 -31.40 -2.01
CA ARG A 61 -37.83 -30.49 -3.13
C ARG A 61 -39.08 -29.66 -2.87
N ALA A 62 -40.17 -30.28 -2.42
CA ALA A 62 -41.42 -29.58 -2.11
C ALA A 62 -41.25 -28.60 -0.93
N SER A 63 -40.57 -29.01 0.13
CA SER A 63 -40.34 -28.19 1.32
C SER A 63 -39.47 -26.97 1.00
N VAL A 64 -38.38 -27.14 0.24
CA VAL A 64 -37.49 -26.06 -0.18
C VAL A 64 -38.17 -25.10 -1.17
N ALA A 65 -39.03 -25.62 -2.05
CA ALA A 65 -39.79 -24.80 -3.00
C ALA A 65 -40.74 -23.81 -2.30
N ASN A 66 -41.38 -24.23 -1.19
CA ASN A 66 -42.36 -23.44 -0.45
C ASN A 66 -41.78 -22.24 0.33
N ILE A 67 -40.46 -22.12 0.42
CA ILE A 67 -39.79 -21.07 1.16
C ILE A 67 -39.50 -19.89 0.24
N ASP A 68 -39.94 -18.71 0.66
CA ASP A 68 -39.67 -17.45 -0.01
C ASP A 68 -38.38 -16.83 0.56
N PRO A 69 -37.30 -16.71 -0.23
CA PRO A 69 -36.03 -16.14 0.24
C PRO A 69 -36.17 -14.69 0.73
N LYS A 70 -37.15 -13.93 0.23
CA LYS A 70 -37.36 -12.53 0.63
C LYS A 70 -37.90 -12.37 2.05
N LYS A 71 -38.42 -13.45 2.65
CA LYS A 71 -38.95 -13.46 4.02
C LYS A 71 -37.91 -13.90 5.04
N LEU A 72 -36.74 -14.37 4.59
CA LEU A 72 -35.65 -14.75 5.47
C LEU A 72 -34.98 -13.49 6.03
N GLN A 73 -34.88 -13.41 7.34
CA GLN A 73 -34.10 -12.37 8.01
C GLN A 73 -32.67 -12.87 8.17
N VAL A 74 -31.70 -11.97 8.01
CA VAL A 74 -30.32 -12.32 8.30
C VAL A 74 -30.13 -12.22 9.81
N GLU A 75 -30.12 -13.36 10.49
CA GLU A 75 -29.89 -13.43 11.94
C GLU A 75 -28.55 -14.09 12.23
N VAL A 76 -27.75 -13.44 13.09
CA VAL A 76 -26.43 -13.93 13.51
C VAL A 76 -26.62 -14.99 14.59
N GLY A 77 -26.80 -16.25 14.18
CA GLY A 77 -26.93 -17.40 15.08
C GLY A 77 -27.01 -18.74 14.33
N ASP A 78 -26.89 -19.87 15.05
CA ASP A 78 -26.97 -21.23 14.46
C ASP A 78 -28.40 -21.78 14.38
N GLY A 79 -29.36 -21.07 14.97
CA GLY A 79 -30.79 -21.42 14.96
C GLY A 79 -31.58 -20.84 13.79
N ASP A 80 -30.96 -20.00 12.95
CA ASP A 80 -31.61 -19.34 11.82
C ASP A 80 -32.03 -20.34 10.73
N VAL A 81 -33.17 -20.03 10.08
CA VAL A 81 -33.74 -20.78 8.96
C VAL A 81 -32.75 -20.89 7.79
N GLY A 82 -32.01 -19.83 7.48
CA GLY A 82 -30.98 -19.81 6.44
C GLY A 82 -29.87 -20.83 6.72
N THR A 83 -29.37 -20.88 7.96
CA THR A 83 -28.37 -21.86 8.41
C THR A 83 -28.92 -23.29 8.33
N LYS A 84 -30.18 -23.52 8.72
CA LYS A 84 -30.83 -24.84 8.57
C LYS A 84 -31.01 -25.25 7.10
N LEU A 85 -31.33 -24.31 6.22
CA LEU A 85 -31.41 -24.58 4.77
C LEU A 85 -30.04 -24.96 4.21
N PHE A 86 -28.96 -24.38 4.71
CA PHE A 86 -27.61 -24.78 4.34
C PHE A 86 -27.30 -26.20 4.82
N SER A 87 -27.68 -26.58 6.04
CA SER A 87 -27.57 -27.96 6.52
C SER A 87 -28.35 -28.94 5.64
N ALA A 88 -29.58 -28.60 5.22
CA ALA A 88 -30.37 -29.43 4.30
C ALA A 88 -29.67 -29.61 2.95
N PHE A 89 -29.04 -28.55 2.41
CA PHE A 89 -28.24 -28.63 1.19
C PHE A 89 -27.04 -29.57 1.35
N LEU A 90 -26.32 -29.49 2.48
CA LEU A 90 -25.19 -30.37 2.74
C LEU A 90 -25.62 -31.85 2.88
N ALA A 91 -26.73 -32.11 3.55
CA ALA A 91 -27.29 -33.47 3.64
C ALA A 91 -27.68 -34.01 2.24
N ALA A 92 -28.31 -33.17 1.40
CA ALA A 92 -28.62 -33.51 0.01
C ALA A 92 -27.36 -33.88 -0.80
N LYS A 93 -26.27 -33.12 -0.60
CA LYS A 93 -24.98 -33.38 -1.25
C LYS A 93 -24.37 -34.70 -0.78
N GLU A 94 -24.38 -34.97 0.52
CA GLU A 94 -23.86 -36.22 1.08
C GLU A 94 -24.64 -37.45 0.56
N ILE A 95 -25.97 -37.34 0.43
CA ILE A 95 -26.80 -38.37 -0.20
C ILE A 95 -26.40 -38.61 -1.66
N VAL A 96 -26.06 -37.57 -2.42
CA VAL A 96 -25.57 -37.72 -3.80
C VAL A 96 -24.18 -38.37 -3.83
N GLU A 97 -23.31 -38.09 -2.86
CA GLU A 97 -21.97 -38.70 -2.76
C GLU A 97 -22.04 -40.22 -2.54
N TYR A 98 -23.06 -40.72 -1.83
CA TYR A 98 -23.27 -42.16 -1.66
C TYR A 98 -23.54 -42.93 -2.96
N ARG A 99 -23.87 -42.24 -4.07
CA ARG A 99 -24.06 -42.88 -5.40
C ARG A 99 -22.82 -43.57 -5.93
N GLN A 100 -21.64 -43.14 -5.50
CA GLN A 100 -20.37 -43.75 -5.93
C GLN A 100 -20.25 -45.23 -5.53
N TYR A 101 -21.06 -45.69 -4.58
CA TYR A 101 -21.08 -47.08 -4.11
C TYR A 101 -22.12 -47.95 -4.83
N LEU A 102 -22.92 -47.38 -5.75
CA LEU A 102 -23.86 -48.15 -6.56
C LEU A 102 -23.12 -48.92 -7.67
N PRO A 103 -23.50 -50.17 -7.97
CA PRO A 103 -22.84 -51.00 -8.98
C PRO A 103 -23.16 -50.63 -10.45
N LEU A 104 -23.53 -49.37 -10.73
CA LEU A 104 -24.06 -48.95 -12.04
C LEU A 104 -22.95 -48.77 -13.09
N GLY A 105 -23.09 -49.42 -14.25
CA GLY A 105 -22.40 -49.05 -15.48
C GLY A 105 -23.01 -47.78 -16.10
N ASP A 106 -22.21 -46.99 -16.81
CA ASP A 106 -22.59 -45.66 -17.33
C ASP A 106 -23.81 -45.65 -18.27
N SER A 107 -24.25 -46.80 -18.79
CA SER A 107 -25.36 -46.93 -19.74
C SER A 107 -26.75 -47.17 -19.13
N GLU A 108 -26.88 -47.37 -17.81
CA GLU A 108 -28.16 -47.70 -17.13
C GLU A 108 -28.59 -46.72 -16.03
N ARG A 109 -28.05 -45.50 -15.99
CA ARG A 109 -28.45 -44.51 -14.97
C ARG A 109 -29.89 -44.03 -15.21
N ARG A 110 -30.84 -44.57 -14.44
CA ARG A 110 -32.18 -43.95 -14.25
C ARG A 110 -31.99 -42.56 -13.63
N GLU A 111 -32.84 -41.61 -14.02
CA GLU A 111 -32.92 -40.32 -13.32
C GLU A 111 -33.30 -40.56 -11.86
N LEU A 112 -32.45 -40.06 -10.96
CA LEU A 112 -32.60 -40.17 -9.52
C LEU A 112 -33.21 -38.86 -8.96
N ALA A 113 -33.91 -38.93 -7.84
CA ALA A 113 -34.67 -37.80 -7.31
C ALA A 113 -33.80 -36.57 -6.97
N PHE A 114 -32.55 -36.78 -6.53
CA PHE A 114 -31.57 -35.74 -6.24
C PHE A 114 -30.74 -35.27 -7.44
N ASP A 115 -31.06 -35.70 -8.66
CA ASP A 115 -30.42 -35.17 -9.86
C ASP A 115 -30.64 -33.65 -9.95
N ASN A 116 -29.54 -32.91 -10.13
CA ASN A 116 -29.53 -31.44 -10.12
C ASN A 116 -30.14 -30.80 -8.86
N SER A 117 -30.07 -31.48 -7.70
CA SER A 117 -30.62 -30.99 -6.42
C SER A 117 -30.12 -29.61 -6.01
N HIS A 118 -28.89 -29.25 -6.40
CA HIS A 118 -28.32 -27.91 -6.17
C HIS A 118 -29.24 -26.78 -6.68
N VAL A 119 -29.98 -26.98 -7.77
CA VAL A 119 -30.89 -25.98 -8.34
C VAL A 119 -32.01 -25.58 -7.37
N TRP A 120 -32.46 -26.50 -6.50
CA TRP A 120 -33.52 -26.22 -5.52
C TRP A 120 -33.10 -25.13 -4.54
N PHE A 121 -31.80 -25.08 -4.25
CA PHE A 121 -31.19 -24.19 -3.28
C PHE A 121 -30.62 -22.90 -3.88
N LYS A 122 -30.53 -22.79 -5.21
CA LYS A 122 -29.90 -21.66 -5.91
C LYS A 122 -30.44 -20.29 -5.45
N LYS A 123 -31.73 -20.18 -5.15
CA LYS A 123 -32.38 -18.95 -4.67
C LYS A 123 -31.97 -18.50 -3.26
N PHE A 124 -31.21 -19.30 -2.51
CA PHE A 124 -30.76 -18.99 -1.15
C PHE A 124 -29.26 -18.69 -1.05
N ILE A 125 -28.50 -18.87 -2.13
CA ILE A 125 -27.04 -18.67 -2.10
C ILE A 125 -26.69 -17.27 -1.63
N ASP A 126 -27.34 -16.24 -2.18
CA ASP A 126 -27.07 -14.87 -1.78
C ASP A 126 -27.29 -14.63 -0.29
N HIS A 127 -28.32 -15.27 0.28
CA HIS A 127 -28.62 -15.19 1.70
C HIS A 127 -27.57 -15.90 2.56
N TRP A 128 -27.07 -17.07 2.12
CA TRP A 128 -25.98 -17.76 2.84
C TRP A 128 -24.68 -16.98 2.84
N PHE A 129 -24.34 -16.34 1.73
CA PHE A 129 -23.19 -15.43 1.65
C PHE A 129 -23.36 -14.23 2.59
N GLN A 130 -24.55 -13.62 2.63
CA GLN A 130 -24.85 -12.54 3.57
C GLN A 130 -24.70 -12.97 5.03
N ILE A 131 -25.21 -14.14 5.42
CA ILE A 131 -25.04 -14.68 6.78
C ILE A 131 -23.55 -14.89 7.08
N ALA A 132 -22.81 -15.54 6.18
CA ALA A 132 -21.39 -15.84 6.35
C ALA A 132 -20.57 -14.55 6.52
N HIS A 133 -20.80 -13.57 5.65
CA HIS A 133 -20.13 -12.28 5.68
C HIS A 133 -20.46 -11.49 6.97
N GLN A 134 -21.73 -11.40 7.36
CA GLN A 134 -22.11 -10.72 8.61
C GLN A 134 -21.56 -11.41 9.85
N LYS A 135 -21.54 -12.75 9.89
CA LYS A 135 -20.88 -13.51 10.97
C LYS A 135 -19.38 -13.19 11.03
N ALA A 136 -18.71 -13.07 9.89
CA ALA A 136 -17.29 -12.70 9.82
C ALA A 136 -17.05 -11.27 10.33
N LEU A 137 -17.81 -10.26 9.85
CA LEU A 137 -17.68 -8.88 10.30
C LEU A 137 -17.94 -8.71 11.80
N ALA A 138 -18.97 -9.37 12.34
CA ALA A 138 -19.28 -9.34 13.76
C ALA A 138 -18.12 -9.93 14.60
N ARG A 139 -17.52 -11.02 14.13
CA ARG A 139 -16.39 -11.66 14.81
C ARG A 139 -15.11 -10.82 14.73
N ILE A 140 -14.82 -10.21 13.59
CA ILE A 140 -13.70 -9.28 13.39
C ILE A 140 -13.83 -8.08 14.32
N THR A 141 -15.00 -7.45 14.35
CA THR A 141 -15.29 -6.33 15.25
C THR A 141 -15.05 -6.73 16.69
N LYS A 142 -15.56 -7.91 17.11
CA LYS A 142 -15.38 -8.39 18.46
C LYS A 142 -13.93 -8.71 18.81
N ALA A 143 -13.19 -9.28 17.87
CA ALA A 143 -11.77 -9.59 18.04
C ALA A 143 -10.94 -8.32 18.29
N VAL A 144 -11.21 -7.25 17.54
CA VAL A 144 -10.54 -5.94 17.76
C VAL A 144 -10.93 -5.35 19.11
N GLU A 145 -12.20 -5.41 19.51
CA GLU A 145 -12.66 -4.87 20.80
C GLU A 145 -11.95 -5.51 22.00
N ILE A 146 -11.83 -6.84 22.00
CA ILE A 146 -11.29 -7.59 23.16
C ILE A 146 -9.76 -7.67 23.15
N ASP A 147 -9.12 -7.38 22.02
CA ASP A 147 -7.67 -7.42 21.90
C ASP A 147 -7.01 -6.46 22.91
N GLN A 148 -5.94 -6.89 23.54
CA GLN A 148 -5.18 -6.06 24.48
C GLN A 148 -3.96 -5.42 23.83
N SER A 149 -3.79 -5.58 22.51
CA SER A 149 -2.64 -5.10 21.75
C SER A 149 -1.33 -5.62 22.32
N MET A 150 -1.34 -6.91 22.69
CA MET A 150 -0.19 -7.68 23.18
C MET A 150 0.17 -8.76 22.17
N VAL A 151 1.46 -9.07 22.05
CA VAL A 151 1.93 -10.14 21.16
C VAL A 151 1.41 -11.50 21.59
N VAL A 152 1.11 -12.37 20.62
CA VAL A 152 0.57 -13.73 20.89
C VAL A 152 1.60 -14.61 21.62
N ASP A 153 2.86 -14.54 21.21
CA ASP A 153 3.99 -15.25 21.81
C ASP A 153 5.29 -14.47 21.54
N SER A 154 6.35 -14.78 22.28
CA SER A 154 7.71 -14.25 22.07
C SER A 154 8.28 -14.46 20.66
N SER A 155 7.77 -15.45 19.90
CA SER A 155 8.18 -15.75 18.53
C SER A 155 7.53 -14.85 17.46
N VAL A 156 6.46 -14.12 17.79
CA VAL A 156 5.70 -13.32 16.82
C VAL A 156 5.47 -11.88 17.30
N LYS A 157 5.25 -10.96 16.37
CA LYS A 157 5.13 -9.52 16.67
C LYS A 157 3.72 -8.93 16.47
N TYR A 158 2.74 -9.78 16.17
CA TYR A 158 1.32 -9.41 16.02
C TYR A 158 0.50 -9.91 17.22
N SER A 159 -0.70 -9.35 17.42
CA SER A 159 -1.62 -9.73 18.50
C SER A 159 -2.62 -10.80 18.07
N THR A 160 -3.43 -11.26 19.03
CA THR A 160 -4.44 -12.29 18.81
C THR A 160 -5.51 -11.87 17.80
N SER A 161 -5.82 -10.58 17.69
CA SER A 161 -6.84 -10.11 16.74
C SER A 161 -6.48 -10.42 15.28
N ALA A 162 -5.20 -10.35 14.91
CA ALA A 162 -4.75 -10.68 13.56
C ALA A 162 -4.93 -12.17 13.23
N VAL A 163 -4.70 -13.04 14.24
CA VAL A 163 -4.95 -14.48 14.12
C VAL A 163 -6.45 -14.76 14.03
N ASP A 164 -7.27 -14.08 14.83
CA ASP A 164 -8.72 -14.25 14.80
C ASP A 164 -9.33 -13.83 13.45
N VAL A 165 -8.85 -12.73 12.87
CA VAL A 165 -9.32 -12.23 11.57
C VAL A 165 -8.94 -13.18 10.43
N THR A 166 -7.69 -13.62 10.38
CA THR A 166 -7.27 -14.63 9.37
C THR A 166 -8.00 -15.96 9.55
N CYS A 167 -8.33 -16.35 10.78
CA CYS A 167 -9.21 -17.49 11.05
C CYS A 167 -10.64 -17.26 10.51
N CYS A 168 -11.18 -16.04 10.59
CA CYS A 168 -12.46 -15.70 9.97
C CYS A 168 -12.41 -15.83 8.44
N PHE A 169 -11.35 -15.36 7.80
CA PHE A 169 -11.18 -15.50 6.35
C PHE A 169 -11.06 -16.96 5.94
N TYR A 170 -10.31 -17.75 6.71
CA TYR A 170 -10.23 -19.19 6.49
C TYR A 170 -11.61 -19.86 6.62
N GLN A 171 -12.44 -19.47 7.58
CA GLN A 171 -13.81 -19.99 7.71
C GLN A 171 -14.69 -19.67 6.49
N LEU A 172 -14.54 -18.47 5.90
CA LEU A 172 -15.20 -18.12 4.64
C LEU A 172 -14.72 -19.02 3.49
N CYS A 173 -13.41 -19.29 3.42
CA CYS A 173 -12.85 -20.23 2.44
C CYS A 173 -13.36 -21.67 2.66
N GLN A 174 -13.53 -22.10 3.92
CA GLN A 174 -14.12 -23.41 4.22
C GLN A 174 -15.60 -23.48 3.87
N PHE A 175 -16.35 -22.39 4.08
CA PHE A 175 -17.73 -22.29 3.61
C PHE A 175 -17.81 -22.50 2.09
N TRP A 176 -16.91 -21.88 1.32
CA TRP A 176 -16.80 -22.09 -0.13
C TRP A 176 -16.50 -23.54 -0.51
N LYS A 177 -15.46 -24.13 0.11
CA LYS A 177 -15.08 -25.53 -0.16
C LYS A 177 -16.22 -26.50 0.17
N ARG A 178 -17.01 -26.23 1.21
CA ARG A 178 -18.19 -27.03 1.55
C ARG A 178 -19.32 -26.84 0.53
N LEU A 179 -19.55 -25.61 0.09
CA LEU A 179 -20.55 -25.29 -0.92
C LEU A 179 -20.31 -26.10 -2.21
N CYS A 180 -19.05 -26.20 -2.66
CA CYS A 180 -18.62 -27.02 -3.81
C CYS A 180 -19.62 -26.95 -4.98
N TRP A 181 -19.88 -25.72 -5.42
CA TRP A 181 -20.96 -25.49 -6.38
C TRP A 181 -20.61 -26.17 -7.73
N PRO A 182 -21.52 -26.97 -8.31
CA PRO A 182 -21.17 -27.83 -9.44
C PRO A 182 -21.12 -27.11 -10.79
N ASP A 183 -21.80 -25.97 -10.92
CA ASP A 183 -21.85 -25.18 -12.16
C ASP A 183 -20.65 -24.23 -12.26
N ALA A 184 -19.81 -24.38 -13.29
CA ALA A 184 -18.61 -23.57 -13.47
C ALA A 184 -18.89 -22.06 -13.51
N THR A 185 -19.97 -21.65 -14.19
CA THR A 185 -20.34 -20.23 -14.33
C THR A 185 -20.78 -19.64 -12.99
N GLY A 186 -21.62 -20.36 -12.26
CA GLY A 186 -22.02 -20.02 -10.90
C GLY A 186 -20.83 -20.01 -9.96
N SER A 187 -19.92 -20.98 -10.07
CA SER A 187 -18.76 -21.07 -9.20
C SER A 187 -17.82 -19.87 -9.35
N TYR A 188 -17.59 -19.42 -10.59
CA TYR A 188 -16.89 -18.17 -10.85
C TYR A 188 -17.59 -16.97 -10.20
N LEU A 189 -18.90 -16.80 -10.43
CA LEU A 189 -19.66 -15.70 -9.85
C LEU A 189 -19.59 -15.67 -8.30
N TYR A 190 -19.70 -16.84 -7.67
CA TYR A 190 -19.73 -16.97 -6.23
C TYR A 190 -18.34 -16.83 -5.60
N VAL A 191 -17.27 -17.32 -6.24
CA VAL A 191 -15.91 -17.10 -5.73
C VAL A 191 -15.49 -15.64 -5.88
N THR A 192 -15.89 -14.96 -6.96
CA THR A 192 -15.67 -13.52 -7.10
C THR A 192 -16.37 -12.74 -5.98
N LYS A 193 -17.65 -13.05 -5.71
CA LYS A 193 -18.38 -12.44 -4.60
C LYS A 193 -17.71 -12.71 -3.24
N LEU A 194 -17.27 -13.95 -3.00
CA LEU A 194 -16.58 -14.28 -1.75
C LEU A 194 -15.25 -13.55 -1.58
N THR A 195 -14.52 -13.41 -2.69
CA THR A 195 -13.26 -12.68 -2.72
C THR A 195 -13.51 -11.24 -2.29
N ASP A 196 -14.51 -10.58 -2.90
CA ASP A 196 -14.92 -9.21 -2.52
C ASP A 196 -15.35 -9.13 -1.04
N ASP A 197 -16.14 -10.09 -0.54
CA ASP A 197 -16.57 -10.17 0.86
C ASP A 197 -15.37 -10.27 1.84
N ILE A 198 -14.32 -11.04 1.48
CA ILE A 198 -13.08 -11.15 2.28
C ILE A 198 -12.30 -9.82 2.24
N CYS A 199 -12.22 -9.19 1.07
CA CYS A 199 -11.55 -7.91 0.88
C CYS A 199 -12.23 -6.78 1.67
N GLU A 200 -13.57 -6.73 1.69
CA GLU A 200 -14.34 -5.82 2.54
C GLU A 200 -14.09 -6.10 4.03
N ALA A 201 -14.08 -7.37 4.44
CA ALA A 201 -13.80 -7.73 5.82
C ALA A 201 -12.37 -7.33 6.28
N ALA A 202 -11.38 -7.40 5.39
CA ALA A 202 -10.03 -6.90 5.65
C ALA A 202 -9.98 -5.37 5.83
N ARG A 203 -10.70 -4.62 4.99
CA ARG A 203 -10.85 -3.16 5.13
C ARG A 203 -11.50 -2.79 6.46
N HIS A 204 -12.59 -3.47 6.81
CA HIS A 204 -13.29 -3.28 8.07
C HIS A 204 -12.39 -3.54 9.29
N TYR A 205 -11.54 -4.58 9.23
CA TYR A 205 -10.53 -4.84 10.27
C TYR A 205 -9.56 -3.66 10.43
N ALA A 206 -9.03 -3.15 9.31
CA ALA A 206 -8.05 -2.08 9.33
C ALA A 206 -8.64 -0.76 9.89
N ASP A 207 -9.87 -0.42 9.50
CA ASP A 207 -10.58 0.73 10.04
C ASP A 207 -10.92 0.58 11.53
N ALA A 208 -11.29 -0.63 11.97
CA ALA A 208 -11.56 -0.90 13.38
C ALA A 208 -10.29 -0.77 14.24
N LEU A 209 -9.13 -1.22 13.73
CA LEU A 209 -7.84 -1.06 14.40
C LEU A 209 -7.45 0.42 14.54
N GLU A 210 -7.57 1.20 13.46
CA GLU A 210 -7.23 2.61 13.48
C GLU A 210 -8.16 3.39 14.43
N LYS A 211 -9.47 3.11 14.37
CA LYS A 211 -10.44 3.69 15.29
C LYS A 211 -10.10 3.39 16.74
N LYS A 212 -9.74 2.15 17.06
CA LYS A 212 -9.33 1.75 18.41
C LYS A 212 -8.09 2.51 18.89
N LEU A 213 -7.13 2.79 18.00
CA LEU A 213 -5.95 3.59 18.36
C LEU A 213 -6.32 5.04 18.68
N LYS A 214 -7.22 5.64 17.89
CA LYS A 214 -7.74 7.00 18.12
C LYS A 214 -8.53 7.07 19.43
N ASP A 215 -9.45 6.14 19.65
CA ASP A 215 -10.31 6.11 20.85
C ASP A 215 -9.52 5.92 22.16
N ASN A 216 -8.34 5.29 22.09
CA ASN A 216 -7.44 5.09 23.23
C ASN A 216 -6.30 6.13 23.30
N ASN A 217 -6.39 7.22 22.51
CA ASN A 217 -5.44 8.34 22.55
C ASN A 217 -3.98 7.93 22.29
N TYR A 218 -3.73 6.89 21.48
CA TYR A 218 -2.36 6.46 21.16
C TYR A 218 -1.58 7.47 20.31
N TYR A 219 -2.28 8.43 19.69
CA TYR A 219 -1.69 9.53 18.91
C TYR A 219 -1.57 10.84 19.72
N ASP A 220 -2.01 10.85 20.97
CA ASP A 220 -1.96 12.06 21.79
C ASP A 220 -0.54 12.30 22.32
N ASP A 221 -0.23 13.58 22.49
CA ASP A 221 1.07 13.98 22.99
C ASP A 221 1.13 13.67 24.49
N ASN A 222 2.17 12.95 24.92
CA ASN A 222 2.52 12.97 26.34
C ASN A 222 2.88 14.40 26.75
N PRO A 223 2.81 14.76 28.05
CA PRO A 223 3.11 16.11 28.54
C PRO A 223 4.53 16.63 28.25
N SER A 224 5.39 15.86 27.57
CA SER A 224 6.75 16.28 27.17
C SER A 224 7.00 16.15 25.66
N TYR A 225 6.74 14.98 25.08
CA TYR A 225 6.96 14.67 23.66
C TYR A 225 6.13 13.45 23.25
N PHE A 226 5.77 13.34 21.97
CA PHE A 226 5.06 12.17 21.44
C PHE A 226 5.93 10.91 21.58
N GLY A 227 5.37 9.87 22.19
CA GLY A 227 6.09 8.63 22.47
C GLY A 227 5.53 7.47 21.65
N VAL A 228 6.35 6.88 20.78
CA VAL A 228 5.98 5.66 20.04
C VAL A 228 5.80 4.51 21.03
N SER A 229 4.60 3.94 21.06
CA SER A 229 4.27 2.78 21.90
C SER A 229 4.46 1.45 21.14
N ALA A 230 4.73 0.38 21.88
CA ALA A 230 4.76 -0.97 21.31
C ALA A 230 3.39 -1.36 20.72
N SER A 231 2.29 -0.90 21.32
CA SER A 231 0.93 -1.17 20.84
C SER A 231 0.66 -0.59 19.44
N LEU A 232 1.16 0.61 19.13
CA LEU A 232 1.10 1.17 17.77
C LEU A 232 1.82 0.26 16.76
N CYS A 233 3.00 -0.23 17.13
CA CYS A 233 3.80 -1.12 16.30
C CYS A 233 3.11 -2.47 16.09
N ILE A 234 2.49 -3.03 17.13
CA ILE A 234 1.73 -4.27 17.06
C ILE A 234 0.55 -4.11 16.10
N THR A 235 -0.15 -2.98 16.11
CA THR A 235 -1.24 -2.72 15.16
C THR A 235 -0.74 -2.68 13.70
N LEU A 236 0.39 -2.03 13.44
CA LEU A 236 0.99 -2.05 12.09
C LEU A 236 1.38 -3.48 11.66
N ASN A 237 1.91 -4.29 12.59
CA ASN A 237 2.21 -5.70 12.30
C ASN A 237 0.95 -6.54 12.05
N ASN A 238 -0.16 -6.24 12.74
CA ASN A 238 -1.43 -6.92 12.51
C ASN A 238 -1.95 -6.69 11.09
N LEU A 239 -1.81 -5.46 10.58
CA LEU A 239 -2.13 -5.13 9.19
C LEU A 239 -1.22 -5.89 8.23
N ALA A 240 0.10 -5.88 8.46
CA ALA A 240 1.05 -6.59 7.63
C ALA A 240 0.84 -8.11 7.62
N TYR A 241 0.51 -8.71 8.77
CA TYR A 241 0.19 -10.13 8.87
C TYR A 241 -1.08 -10.49 8.08
N THR A 242 -2.12 -9.67 8.22
CA THR A 242 -3.38 -9.84 7.47
C THR A 242 -3.15 -9.66 5.97
N GLN A 243 -2.36 -8.68 5.56
CA GLN A 243 -1.97 -8.46 4.18
C GLN A 243 -1.21 -9.66 3.60
N GLN A 244 -0.24 -10.21 4.34
CA GLN A 244 0.50 -11.39 3.91
C GLN A 244 -0.43 -12.58 3.67
N TRP A 245 -1.44 -12.79 4.52
CA TRP A 245 -2.42 -13.86 4.33
C TRP A 245 -3.21 -13.69 3.02
N LEU A 246 -3.58 -12.46 2.64
CA LEU A 246 -4.30 -12.19 1.39
C LEU A 246 -3.47 -12.51 0.14
N THR A 247 -2.14 -12.57 0.24
CA THR A 247 -1.28 -12.97 -0.89
C THR A 247 -1.47 -14.44 -1.30
N GLU A 248 -2.00 -15.28 -0.41
CA GLU A 248 -2.21 -16.73 -0.63
C GLU A 248 -3.68 -17.08 -0.95
N LEU A 249 -4.50 -16.08 -1.24
CA LEU A 249 -5.96 -16.24 -1.41
C LEU A 249 -6.33 -17.14 -2.59
N ASP A 250 -5.54 -17.14 -3.65
CA ASP A 250 -5.68 -18.00 -4.82
C ASP A 250 -5.63 -19.49 -4.46
N THR A 251 -4.69 -19.86 -3.58
CA THR A 251 -4.56 -21.22 -3.06
C THR A 251 -5.69 -21.56 -2.09
N HIS A 252 -6.11 -20.60 -1.27
CA HIS A 252 -7.15 -20.82 -0.26
C HIS A 252 -8.53 -21.05 -0.89
N LEU A 253 -8.85 -20.36 -1.97
CA LEU A 253 -10.12 -20.47 -2.70
C LEU A 253 -10.08 -21.42 -3.90
N ASP A 254 -8.92 -22.01 -4.20
CA ASP A 254 -8.68 -22.95 -5.30
C ASP A 254 -9.07 -22.36 -6.67
N TRP A 255 -8.59 -21.14 -6.94
CA TRP A 255 -8.80 -20.47 -8.24
C TRP A 255 -8.37 -21.31 -9.45
N PRO A 256 -7.27 -22.09 -9.42
CA PRO A 256 -6.89 -22.93 -10.56
C PRO A 256 -7.98 -23.90 -10.99
N SER A 257 -8.68 -24.53 -10.05
CA SER A 257 -9.81 -25.42 -10.36
C SER A 257 -10.98 -24.66 -10.98
N ILE A 258 -11.27 -23.44 -10.51
CA ILE A 258 -12.35 -22.60 -11.06
C ILE A 258 -12.04 -22.15 -12.49
N ILE A 259 -10.81 -21.70 -12.74
CA ILE A 259 -10.34 -21.28 -14.07
C ILE A 259 -10.39 -22.48 -15.04
N SER A 260 -9.94 -23.65 -14.59
CA SER A 260 -10.03 -24.89 -15.38
C SER A 260 -11.49 -25.26 -15.70
N GLY A 261 -12.39 -25.16 -14.71
CA GLY A 261 -13.83 -25.36 -14.91
C GLY A 261 -14.44 -24.39 -15.93
N MET A 262 -14.06 -23.11 -15.86
CA MET A 262 -14.50 -22.09 -16.83
C MET A 262 -13.98 -22.35 -18.24
N ARG A 263 -12.73 -22.82 -18.37
CA ARG A 263 -12.14 -23.24 -19.65
C ARG A 263 -12.90 -24.40 -20.27
N LEU A 264 -13.27 -25.40 -19.47
CA LEU A 264 -14.01 -26.59 -19.93
C LEU A 264 -15.47 -26.28 -20.30
N ALA A 265 -16.14 -25.43 -19.52
CA ALA A 265 -17.54 -25.07 -19.74
C ALA A 265 -17.72 -24.05 -20.89
N HIS A 266 -16.70 -23.23 -21.15
CA HIS A 266 -16.74 -22.18 -22.18
C HIS A 266 -15.51 -22.27 -23.10
N ASP A 267 -14.59 -21.31 -23.00
CA ASP A 267 -13.40 -21.18 -23.85
C ASP A 267 -12.22 -20.56 -23.07
N GLU A 268 -11.04 -20.58 -23.68
CA GLU A 268 -9.80 -20.02 -23.09
C GLU A 268 -9.92 -18.53 -22.79
N ARG A 269 -10.68 -17.78 -23.59
CA ARG A 269 -10.79 -16.34 -23.45
C ARG A 269 -11.55 -15.97 -22.17
N LYS A 270 -12.66 -16.65 -21.88
CA LYS A 270 -13.40 -16.44 -20.63
C LYS A 270 -12.64 -16.93 -19.41
N ALA A 271 -11.89 -18.03 -19.53
CA ALA A 271 -11.03 -18.51 -18.45
C ALA A 271 -9.95 -17.48 -18.09
N LYS A 272 -9.31 -16.87 -19.09
CA LYS A 272 -8.33 -15.81 -18.87
C LYS A 272 -8.95 -14.54 -18.25
N GLN A 273 -10.14 -14.13 -18.70
CA GLN A 273 -10.84 -12.99 -18.08
C GLN A 273 -11.20 -13.25 -16.62
N CYS A 274 -11.57 -14.49 -16.28
CA CYS A 274 -11.81 -14.92 -14.91
C CYS A 274 -10.54 -14.80 -14.06
N GLU A 275 -9.41 -15.31 -14.56
CA GLU A 275 -8.10 -15.21 -13.90
C GLU A 275 -7.69 -13.74 -13.65
N GLU A 276 -7.75 -12.91 -14.70
CA GLU A 276 -7.43 -11.47 -14.60
C GLU A 276 -8.32 -10.75 -13.58
N SER A 277 -9.63 -11.06 -13.55
CA SER A 277 -10.57 -10.42 -12.62
C SER A 277 -10.29 -10.81 -11.15
N LEU A 278 -10.04 -12.11 -10.88
CA LEU A 278 -9.74 -12.59 -9.53
C LEU A 278 -8.42 -12.02 -9.01
N GLN A 279 -7.39 -11.97 -9.86
CA GLN A 279 -6.11 -11.39 -9.51
C GLN A 279 -6.24 -9.90 -9.18
N GLN A 280 -6.99 -9.13 -9.98
CA GLN A 280 -7.25 -7.71 -9.71
C GLN A 280 -7.93 -7.47 -8.35
N PHE A 281 -8.89 -8.32 -7.95
CA PHE A 281 -9.53 -8.19 -6.64
C PHE A 281 -8.57 -8.43 -5.48
N SER A 282 -7.67 -9.40 -5.60
CA SER A 282 -6.66 -9.67 -4.56
C SER A 282 -5.61 -8.56 -4.48
N GLU A 283 -5.08 -8.10 -5.62
CA GLU A 283 -4.15 -6.98 -5.69
C GLU A 283 -4.76 -5.73 -5.05
N HIS A 284 -6.01 -5.39 -5.41
CA HIS A 284 -6.70 -4.24 -4.83
C HIS A 284 -6.82 -4.32 -3.30
N ALA A 285 -7.12 -5.48 -2.73
CA ALA A 285 -7.27 -5.63 -1.29
C ALA A 285 -5.94 -5.52 -0.54
N GLN A 286 -4.87 -6.10 -1.11
CA GLN A 286 -3.52 -5.95 -0.59
C GLN A 286 -3.08 -4.49 -0.60
N ASP A 287 -3.39 -3.76 -1.68
CA ASP A 287 -3.12 -2.32 -1.80
C ASP A 287 -3.88 -1.51 -0.76
N VAL A 288 -5.16 -1.82 -0.48
CA VAL A 288 -5.91 -1.08 0.54
C VAL A 288 -5.30 -1.25 1.93
N LEU A 289 -4.88 -2.45 2.31
CA LEU A 289 -4.18 -2.64 3.59
C LEU A 289 -2.81 -1.95 3.61
N LEU A 290 -2.11 -1.90 2.47
CA LEU A 290 -0.84 -1.19 2.34
C LEU A 290 -1.03 0.31 2.54
N VAL A 291 -1.99 0.90 1.83
CA VAL A 291 -2.36 2.32 1.94
C VAL A 291 -2.74 2.65 3.38
N LYS A 292 -3.53 1.79 4.04
CA LYS A 292 -3.88 2.00 5.44
C LYS A 292 -2.66 1.95 6.37
N THR A 293 -1.73 1.04 6.10
CA THR A 293 -0.45 0.96 6.82
C THR A 293 0.35 2.26 6.63
N ASP A 294 0.38 2.80 5.40
CA ASP A 294 1.03 4.09 5.10
C ASP A 294 0.38 5.27 5.81
N GLU A 295 -0.94 5.35 5.80
CA GLU A 295 -1.70 6.40 6.50
C GLU A 295 -1.37 6.41 7.99
N MET A 296 -1.29 5.23 8.61
CA MET A 296 -0.92 5.11 10.02
C MET A 296 0.54 5.47 10.28
N ILE A 297 1.48 5.04 9.42
CA ILE A 297 2.88 5.45 9.48
C ILE A 297 3.01 6.97 9.31
N TYR A 298 2.25 7.55 8.39
CA TYR A 298 2.19 8.98 8.13
C TYR A 298 1.75 9.74 9.39
N HIS A 299 0.67 9.32 10.04
CA HIS A 299 0.22 9.95 11.28
C HIS A 299 1.23 9.85 12.43
N ILE A 300 1.93 8.72 12.57
CA ILE A 300 3.04 8.58 13.52
C ILE A 300 4.16 9.57 13.17
N GLY A 301 4.52 9.65 11.89
CA GLY A 301 5.54 10.56 11.37
C GLY A 301 5.20 12.04 11.57
N GLU A 302 3.94 12.44 11.36
CA GLU A 302 3.47 13.80 11.63
C GLU A 302 3.61 14.18 13.10
N LYS A 303 3.24 13.27 14.01
CA LYS A 303 3.36 13.51 15.45
C LYS A 303 4.81 13.63 15.88
N MET A 304 5.69 12.74 15.39
CA MET A 304 7.13 12.86 15.62
C MET A 304 7.73 14.13 14.99
N SER A 305 7.22 14.54 13.83
CA SER A 305 7.69 15.73 13.12
C SER A 305 7.50 17.01 13.93
N VAL A 306 6.45 17.12 14.75
CA VAL A 306 6.23 18.29 15.60
C VAL A 306 7.37 18.46 16.60
N ASP A 307 7.75 17.36 17.27
CA ASP A 307 8.87 17.35 18.22
C ASP A 307 10.21 17.58 17.53
N ILE A 308 10.45 16.94 16.39
CA ILE A 308 11.68 17.11 15.60
C ILE A 308 11.83 18.58 15.16
N LYS A 309 10.76 19.21 14.63
CA LYS A 309 10.77 20.64 14.27
C LYS A 309 11.11 21.52 15.47
N ARG A 310 10.57 21.21 16.65
CA ARG A 310 10.87 21.94 17.89
C ARG A 310 12.35 21.83 18.25
N PHE A 311 12.91 20.62 18.27
CA PHE A 311 14.33 20.41 18.54
C PHE A 311 15.24 21.10 17.53
N VAL A 312 14.97 20.96 16.22
CA VAL A 312 15.75 21.62 15.17
C VAL A 312 15.69 23.14 15.30
N SER A 313 14.51 23.70 15.60
CA SER A 313 14.35 25.15 15.81
C SER A 313 15.15 25.63 17.03
N GLU A 314 15.15 24.87 18.12
CA GLU A 314 15.94 25.20 19.32
C GLU A 314 17.45 25.15 19.03
N LEU A 315 17.92 24.14 18.28
CA LEU A 315 19.33 23.95 17.93
C LEU A 315 19.88 25.11 17.10
N VAL A 316 19.14 25.51 16.07
CA VAL A 316 19.62 26.48 15.10
C VAL A 316 19.61 27.90 15.68
N ASN A 317 18.71 28.18 16.63
CA ASN A 317 18.61 29.48 17.30
C ASN A 317 19.50 29.63 18.56
N ARG A 318 20.36 28.65 18.90
CA ARG A 318 21.29 28.75 20.05
C ARG A 318 22.37 29.83 19.84
N ASP A 319 23.09 30.19 20.89
CA ASP A 319 24.25 31.08 20.79
C ASP A 319 25.42 30.42 20.03
N GLU A 320 26.19 31.22 19.27
CA GLU A 320 27.27 30.77 18.36
C GLU A 320 28.34 29.88 19.02
N GLY A 321 28.60 30.06 20.33
CA GLY A 321 29.63 29.33 21.07
C GLY A 321 29.23 27.94 21.58
N VAL A 322 27.99 27.49 21.34
CA VAL A 322 27.53 26.15 21.76
C VAL A 322 27.93 25.11 20.72
N ASP A 323 28.59 24.03 21.17
CA ASP A 323 28.88 22.86 20.34
C ASP A 323 27.56 22.18 19.95
N ILE A 324 27.34 22.02 18.64
CA ILE A 324 26.14 21.37 18.11
C ILE A 324 26.14 19.89 18.43
N SER A 325 27.31 19.25 18.48
CA SER A 325 27.40 17.83 18.80
C SER A 325 26.82 17.54 20.18
N GLU A 326 27.11 18.37 21.18
CA GLU A 326 26.54 18.25 22.53
C GLU A 326 25.07 18.72 22.58
N ALA A 327 24.71 19.74 21.80
CA ALA A 327 23.35 20.26 21.77
C ALA A 327 22.34 19.29 21.12
N MET A 328 22.81 18.36 20.27
CA MET A 328 22.01 17.36 19.55
C MET A 328 21.49 16.22 20.44
N ASP A 329 22.08 16.00 21.61
CA ASP A 329 21.75 14.89 22.52
C ASP A 329 20.24 14.71 22.80
N PRO A 330 19.44 15.76 23.04
CA PRO A 330 18.00 15.61 23.26
C PRO A 330 17.25 15.06 22.04
N LEU A 331 17.61 15.53 20.84
CA LEU A 331 17.01 15.07 19.58
C LEU A 331 17.40 13.62 19.30
N LEU A 332 18.69 13.30 19.45
CA LEU A 332 19.20 11.95 19.23
C LEU A 332 18.60 10.96 20.24
N SER A 333 18.51 11.33 21.52
CA SER A 333 17.88 10.47 22.55
C SER A 333 16.39 10.23 22.27
N TYR A 334 15.68 11.25 21.81
CA TYR A 334 14.27 11.14 21.39
C TYR A 334 14.09 10.17 20.21
N LEU A 335 14.90 10.34 19.16
CA LEU A 335 14.87 9.47 17.98
C LEU A 335 15.31 8.05 18.35
N GLU A 336 16.37 7.88 19.14
CA GLU A 336 16.88 6.58 19.58
C GLU A 336 15.81 5.80 20.37
N LYS A 337 15.11 6.45 21.30
CA LYS A 337 14.01 5.83 22.05
C LYS A 337 12.93 5.31 21.10
N SER A 338 12.56 6.11 20.10
CA SER A 338 11.56 5.75 19.09
C SER A 338 12.05 4.60 18.21
N MET A 339 13.30 4.67 17.73
CA MET A 339 13.94 3.62 16.92
C MET A 339 14.07 2.29 17.65
N ARG A 340 14.40 2.31 18.94
CA ARG A 340 14.43 1.10 19.77
C ARG A 340 13.06 0.44 19.84
N THR A 341 11.98 1.22 20.00
CA THR A 341 10.61 0.69 19.96
C THR A 341 10.28 0.11 18.59
N PHE A 342 10.54 0.85 17.51
CA PHE A 342 10.30 0.37 16.15
C PHE A 342 11.06 -0.92 15.85
N TYR A 343 12.37 -0.96 16.14
CA TYR A 343 13.21 -2.12 15.84
C TYR A 343 12.79 -3.36 16.64
N SER A 344 12.52 -3.20 17.93
CA SER A 344 12.07 -4.31 18.78
C SER A 344 10.67 -4.79 18.41
N SER A 345 9.76 -3.88 18.08
CA SER A 345 8.34 -4.18 17.97
C SER A 345 7.83 -4.39 16.55
N LEU A 346 8.41 -3.79 15.51
CA LEU A 346 7.95 -3.95 14.11
C LEU A 346 8.55 -5.17 13.42
N VAL A 347 7.81 -5.76 12.48
CA VAL A 347 8.37 -6.71 11.51
C VAL A 347 9.21 -5.98 10.46
N ARG A 348 10.19 -6.67 9.85
CA ARG A 348 11.20 -6.01 9.00
C ARG A 348 10.62 -5.18 7.85
N PRO A 349 9.66 -5.66 7.04
CA PRO A 349 9.10 -4.86 5.94
C PRO A 349 8.43 -3.57 6.40
N VAL A 350 7.73 -3.63 7.53
CA VAL A 350 7.07 -2.45 8.12
C VAL A 350 8.09 -1.51 8.72
N PHE A 351 9.10 -2.04 9.42
CA PHE A 351 10.21 -1.26 9.98
C PHE A 351 10.94 -0.45 8.90
N ASP A 352 11.35 -1.10 7.81
CA ASP A 352 12.07 -0.44 6.70
C ASP A 352 11.23 0.68 6.09
N ARG A 353 9.91 0.45 5.94
CA ARG A 353 8.95 1.41 5.42
C ARG A 353 8.75 2.60 6.37
N THR A 354 8.57 2.33 7.67
CA THR A 354 8.48 3.36 8.70
C THR A 354 9.74 4.21 8.75
N LEU A 355 10.91 3.59 8.68
CA LEU A 355 12.19 4.28 8.75
C LEU A 355 12.39 5.24 7.56
N LEU A 356 12.10 4.78 6.34
CA LEU A 356 12.17 5.61 5.15
C LEU A 356 11.18 6.78 5.21
N PHE A 357 9.96 6.53 5.69
CA PHE A 357 8.96 7.58 5.83
C PHE A 357 9.39 8.65 6.86
N LEU A 358 9.91 8.21 8.01
CA LEU A 358 10.44 9.13 9.03
C LEU A 358 11.59 9.98 8.48
N TRP A 359 12.49 9.39 7.70
CA TRP A 359 13.56 10.13 7.04
C TRP A 359 13.00 11.23 6.11
N THR A 360 12.02 10.90 5.26
CA THR A 360 11.37 11.89 4.40
C THR A 360 10.78 13.04 5.20
N MET A 361 10.10 12.75 6.31
CA MET A 361 9.56 13.81 7.19
C MET A 361 10.66 14.66 7.84
N VAL A 362 11.78 14.07 8.25
CA VAL A 362 12.94 14.83 8.75
C VAL A 362 13.47 15.78 7.68
N VAL A 363 13.66 15.29 6.45
CA VAL A 363 14.13 16.10 5.32
C VAL A 363 13.15 17.22 5.02
N ASP A 364 11.86 16.93 4.92
CA ASP A 364 10.81 17.93 4.64
C ASP A 364 10.77 19.03 5.70
N ASN A 365 11.03 18.69 6.97
CA ASN A 365 11.14 19.67 8.05
C ASN A 365 12.33 20.60 7.87
N ILE A 366 13.48 20.06 7.50
CA ILE A 366 14.70 20.84 7.26
C ILE A 366 14.50 21.73 6.03
N VAL A 367 13.93 21.21 4.94
CA VAL A 367 13.55 21.99 3.74
C VAL A 367 12.62 23.14 4.11
N ALA A 368 11.59 22.88 4.92
CA ALA A 368 10.67 23.90 5.38
C ALA A 368 11.37 25.01 6.19
N THR A 369 12.32 24.63 7.07
CA THR A 369 13.13 25.59 7.82
C THR A 369 14.01 26.44 6.89
N VAL A 370 14.65 25.84 5.88
CA VAL A 370 15.44 26.58 4.87
C VAL A 370 14.59 27.55 4.06
N GLY A 371 13.38 27.14 3.65
CA GLY A 371 12.47 27.94 2.84
C GLY A 371 11.78 29.08 3.60
N GLY A 372 11.43 28.87 4.86
CA GLY A 372 10.72 29.84 5.71
C GLY A 372 11.60 30.99 6.21
N ASP A 373 12.89 30.72 6.46
CA ASP A 373 13.81 31.67 7.07
C ASP A 373 14.74 32.33 6.02
N LYS A 374 14.20 33.30 5.27
CA LYS A 374 15.00 34.10 4.32
C LYS A 374 15.84 35.15 5.04
N GLY A 375 17.12 35.26 4.67
CA GLY A 375 18.01 36.32 5.15
C GLY A 375 18.69 36.05 6.49
N LYS A 376 18.74 34.79 6.95
CA LYS A 376 19.55 34.39 8.11
C LYS A 376 21.05 34.48 7.80
N PRO A 377 21.91 34.69 8.81
CA PRO A 377 23.36 34.71 8.61
C PRO A 377 23.88 33.31 8.20
N PRO A 378 25.04 33.22 7.51
CA PRO A 378 25.60 31.93 7.06
C PRO A 378 25.73 30.88 8.16
N ILE A 379 26.04 31.30 9.39
CA ILE A 379 26.15 30.41 10.56
C ILE A 379 24.86 29.60 10.77
N PHE A 380 23.67 30.18 10.57
CA PHE A 380 22.39 29.48 10.69
C PHE A 380 22.33 28.26 9.77
N TYR A 381 22.75 28.42 8.51
CA TYR A 381 22.75 27.34 7.52
C TYR A 381 23.89 26.34 7.74
N GLN A 382 25.04 26.79 8.28
CA GLN A 382 26.12 25.89 8.70
C GLN A 382 25.63 24.93 9.79
N ARG A 383 24.90 25.45 10.77
CA ARG A 383 24.29 24.66 11.83
C ARG A 383 23.27 23.66 11.29
N LEU A 384 22.40 24.12 10.40
CA LEU A 384 21.40 23.25 9.76
C LEU A 384 22.06 22.09 9.00
N ASN A 385 23.17 22.37 8.30
CA ASN A 385 23.95 21.37 7.58
C ASN A 385 24.59 20.35 8.54
N GLN A 386 25.17 20.81 9.65
CA GLN A 386 25.70 19.91 10.68
C GLN A 386 24.62 19.01 11.30
N VAL A 387 23.43 19.57 11.57
CA VAL A 387 22.27 18.79 12.04
C VAL A 387 21.89 17.73 11.00
N LEU A 388 21.84 18.09 9.72
CA LEU A 388 21.54 17.16 8.64
C LEU A 388 22.59 16.06 8.52
N GLU A 389 23.88 16.38 8.59
CA GLU A 389 24.98 15.40 8.57
C GLU A 389 24.87 14.38 9.70
N VAL A 390 24.64 14.84 10.94
CA VAL A 390 24.45 13.96 12.10
C VAL A 390 23.21 13.08 11.94
N LEU A 391 22.12 13.63 11.39
CA LEU A 391 20.90 12.84 11.12
C LEU A 391 21.10 11.85 9.98
N ILE A 392 21.93 12.17 8.97
CA ILE A 392 22.31 11.22 7.93
C ILE A 392 22.99 10.00 8.55
N ASP A 393 24.00 10.23 9.39
CA ASP A 393 24.73 9.17 10.08
C ASP A 393 23.81 8.35 11.01
N PHE A 394 22.87 9.00 11.69
CA PHE A 394 21.93 8.33 12.58
C PHE A 394 21.00 7.35 11.85
N PHE A 395 20.47 7.73 10.68
CA PHE A 395 19.56 6.86 9.91
C PHE A 395 20.33 5.87 9.01
N CYS A 396 21.59 6.14 8.66
CA CYS A 396 22.44 5.32 7.80
C CYS A 396 23.30 4.32 8.59
N VAL A 397 22.69 3.50 9.45
CA VAL A 397 23.40 2.44 10.19
C VAL A 397 23.52 1.19 9.32
N ASP A 398 24.74 0.74 9.05
CA ASP A 398 25.01 -0.44 8.22
C ASP A 398 24.21 -1.69 8.66
N GLY A 399 23.49 -2.28 7.71
CA GLY A 399 22.72 -3.51 7.89
C GLY A 399 21.45 -3.39 8.75
N ILE A 400 21.20 -2.22 9.37
CA ILE A 400 20.03 -1.99 10.23
C ILE A 400 19.16 -0.86 9.67
N GLY A 401 19.77 0.28 9.35
CA GLY A 401 19.14 1.52 8.92
C GLY A 401 18.80 1.59 7.44
N ILE A 402 18.65 2.82 6.93
CA ILE A 402 18.33 3.08 5.53
C ILE A 402 19.62 2.99 4.69
N PRO A 403 19.63 2.21 3.60
CA PRO A 403 20.73 2.26 2.64
C PRO A 403 20.94 3.68 2.07
N LEU A 404 22.19 4.13 1.99
CA LEU A 404 22.53 5.49 1.56
C LEU A 404 21.94 5.85 0.19
N ASP A 405 21.89 4.89 -0.74
CA ASP A 405 21.30 5.07 -2.07
C ASP A 405 19.80 5.37 -2.04
N LYS A 406 19.06 4.77 -1.09
CA LYS A 406 17.63 5.05 -0.88
C LYS A 406 17.38 6.36 -0.14
N MET A 407 18.34 6.76 0.69
CA MET A 407 18.27 7.96 1.52
C MET A 407 18.57 9.23 0.72
N MET A 408 19.54 9.15 -0.20
CA MET A 408 20.02 10.25 -1.06
C MET A 408 19.09 10.50 -2.25
N THR A 409 17.84 10.86 -1.96
CA THR A 409 16.86 11.28 -2.96
C THR A 409 17.27 12.61 -3.61
N ASP A 410 16.64 12.96 -4.73
CA ASP A 410 16.92 14.24 -5.40
C ASP A 410 16.58 15.43 -4.49
N THR A 411 15.55 15.32 -3.64
CA THR A 411 15.23 16.31 -2.61
C THR A 411 16.40 16.53 -1.65
N VAL A 412 17.03 15.46 -1.16
CA VAL A 412 18.18 15.56 -0.24
C VAL A 412 19.40 16.17 -0.93
N LYS A 413 19.67 15.81 -2.18
CA LYS A 413 20.77 16.39 -2.95
C LYS A 413 20.58 17.89 -3.17
N VAL A 414 19.39 18.30 -3.59
CA VAL A 414 19.04 19.72 -3.77
C VAL A 414 19.15 20.48 -2.45
N LEU A 415 18.68 19.89 -1.35
CA LEU A 415 18.81 20.49 -0.02
C LEU A 415 20.27 20.69 0.38
N LEU A 416 21.14 19.69 0.17
CA LEU A 416 22.57 19.79 0.47
C LEU A 416 23.24 20.87 -0.37
N GLU A 417 22.95 20.93 -1.68
CA GLU A 417 23.45 21.98 -2.57
C GLU A 417 22.99 23.38 -2.11
N GLU A 418 21.71 23.52 -1.76
CA GLU A 418 21.15 24.78 -1.27
C GLU A 418 21.79 25.21 0.06
N LEU A 419 21.97 24.28 0.99
CA LEU A 419 22.67 24.55 2.25
C LEU A 419 24.11 24.96 2.00
N LEU A 420 24.84 24.28 1.12
CA LEU A 420 26.23 24.64 0.79
C LEU A 420 26.31 26.06 0.25
N LEU A 421 25.44 26.44 -0.68
CA LEU A 421 25.40 27.81 -1.23
C LEU A 421 25.09 28.85 -0.14
N ARG A 422 24.10 28.60 0.71
CA ARG A 422 23.68 29.55 1.76
C ARG A 422 24.71 29.73 2.89
N GLN A 423 25.68 28.83 3.01
CA GLN A 423 26.80 28.93 3.93
C GLN A 423 27.95 29.81 3.41
N LEU A 424 27.99 30.12 2.12
CA LEU A 424 29.07 30.89 1.51
C LEU A 424 28.92 32.39 1.80
N PRO A 425 30.05 33.10 2.02
CA PRO A 425 30.02 34.56 2.07
C PRO A 425 29.64 35.13 0.69
N THR A 426 29.07 36.35 0.69
CA THR A 426 28.61 37.04 -0.53
C THR A 426 29.64 37.05 -1.64
N ASP A 427 30.91 37.29 -1.31
CA ASP A 427 32.00 37.34 -2.29
C ASP A 427 32.19 35.99 -3.01
N LYS A 428 32.09 34.88 -2.28
CA LYS A 428 32.18 33.52 -2.85
C LYS A 428 30.96 33.18 -3.69
N LEU A 429 29.77 33.59 -3.27
CA LEU A 429 28.55 33.44 -4.07
C LEU A 429 28.64 34.18 -5.40
N ILE A 430 29.22 35.39 -5.40
CA ILE A 430 29.47 36.14 -6.63
C ILE A 430 30.46 35.40 -7.52
N GLU A 431 31.54 34.85 -6.96
CA GLU A 431 32.51 34.02 -7.70
C GLU A 431 31.84 32.81 -8.37
N GLU A 432 31.03 32.03 -7.63
CA GLU A 432 30.30 30.87 -8.17
C GLU A 432 29.31 31.27 -9.27
N TYR A 433 28.58 32.38 -9.11
CA TYR A 433 27.70 32.90 -10.15
C TYR A 433 28.43 33.18 -11.47
N TYR A 434 29.60 33.82 -11.41
CA TYR A 434 30.38 34.09 -12.62
C TYR A 434 30.97 32.81 -13.22
N ALA A 435 31.37 31.84 -12.40
CA ALA A 435 31.86 30.54 -12.87
C ALA A 435 30.77 29.73 -13.57
N GLU A 436 29.57 29.68 -13.00
CA GLU A 436 28.40 29.02 -13.59
C GLU A 436 27.98 29.70 -14.90
N LYS A 437 27.90 31.03 -14.90
CA LYS A 437 27.60 31.82 -16.10
C LYS A 437 28.63 31.61 -17.21
N MET A 438 29.91 31.47 -16.87
CA MET A 438 30.95 31.15 -17.86
C MET A 438 30.69 29.78 -18.50
N LYS A 439 30.37 28.76 -17.70
CA LYS A 439 30.02 27.41 -18.22
C LYS A 439 28.79 27.46 -19.11
N GLU A 440 27.75 28.20 -18.71
CA GLU A 440 26.51 28.33 -19.47
C GLU A 440 26.73 29.02 -20.83
N MET A 441 27.69 29.95 -20.90
CA MET A 441 28.04 30.66 -22.13
C MET A 441 28.93 29.82 -23.06
N MET A 442 29.65 28.82 -22.54
CA MET A 442 30.43 27.89 -23.34
C MET A 442 29.51 26.91 -24.10
N GLY A 443 29.31 27.17 -25.39
CA GLY A 443 28.52 26.30 -26.28
C GLY A 443 27.18 26.87 -26.73
N LYS A 444 26.81 28.09 -26.30
CA LYS A 444 25.66 28.81 -26.88
C LYS A 444 26.03 29.44 -28.22
N GLU A 445 25.11 29.39 -29.18
CA GLU A 445 25.24 30.12 -30.44
C GLU A 445 25.13 31.64 -30.19
N ALA A 446 25.85 32.42 -30.99
CA ALA A 446 25.90 33.88 -30.88
C ALA A 446 24.62 34.53 -31.42
N GLU A 447 23.52 34.48 -30.67
CA GLU A 447 22.20 35.01 -31.05
C GLU A 447 22.17 36.53 -31.28
N PHE A 448 23.11 37.27 -30.67
CA PHE A 448 23.18 38.73 -30.71
C PHE A 448 24.41 39.27 -31.45
N GLY A 449 25.03 38.43 -32.28
CA GLY A 449 26.25 38.74 -33.01
C GLY A 449 27.52 38.43 -32.23
N GLU A 450 28.66 38.63 -32.90
CA GLU A 450 29.98 38.18 -32.44
C GLU A 450 30.92 39.36 -32.22
N LEU A 451 31.77 39.28 -31.19
CA LEU A 451 32.86 40.21 -30.94
C LEU A 451 34.21 39.49 -31.09
N ALA A 452 35.07 40.03 -31.94
CA ALA A 452 36.44 39.55 -32.07
C ALA A 452 37.37 40.37 -31.16
N LEU A 453 38.04 39.68 -30.25
CA LEU A 453 38.99 40.26 -29.31
C LEU A 453 40.25 39.41 -29.21
N ARG A 454 41.38 40.06 -28.98
CA ARG A 454 42.67 39.43 -28.65
C ARG A 454 43.06 39.88 -27.25
N MET A 455 43.48 38.94 -26.43
CA MET A 455 43.95 39.23 -25.09
C MET A 455 45.31 38.59 -24.83
N PHE A 456 46.17 39.28 -24.09
CA PHE A 456 47.39 38.69 -23.54
C PHE A 456 47.68 39.31 -22.16
N TYR A 457 48.23 38.51 -21.27
CA TYR A 457 48.61 38.96 -19.93
C TYR A 457 50.11 39.21 -19.86
N ASP A 458 50.50 40.45 -19.55
CA ASP A 458 51.89 40.81 -19.31
C ASP A 458 52.25 40.54 -17.85
N LEU A 459 52.84 39.37 -17.62
CA LEU A 459 53.30 38.92 -16.30
C LEU A 459 54.30 39.88 -15.65
N LYS A 460 55.09 40.65 -16.42
CA LYS A 460 56.12 41.54 -15.84
C LYS A 460 55.53 42.82 -15.28
N ASN A 461 54.50 43.34 -15.95
CA ASN A 461 53.84 44.58 -15.57
C ASN A 461 52.52 44.32 -14.82
N GLU A 462 52.14 43.05 -14.65
CA GLU A 462 50.89 42.59 -14.02
C GLU A 462 49.62 43.16 -14.67
N LYS A 463 49.63 43.30 -16.00
CA LYS A 463 48.56 43.96 -16.76
C LYS A 463 47.94 43.08 -17.83
N LEU A 464 46.61 43.12 -17.92
CA LEU A 464 45.87 42.44 -18.98
C LEU A 464 45.67 43.39 -20.16
N HIS A 465 46.25 43.03 -21.29
CA HIS A 465 46.05 43.76 -22.54
C HIS A 465 44.90 43.15 -23.31
N VAL A 466 43.89 43.95 -23.62
CA VAL A 466 42.73 43.54 -24.42
C VAL A 466 42.64 44.43 -25.66
N GLU A 467 42.72 43.81 -26.83
CA GLU A 467 42.58 44.44 -28.13
C GLU A 467 41.23 44.00 -28.73
N LEU A 468 40.27 44.91 -28.74
CA LEU A 468 38.95 44.70 -29.34
C LEU A 468 39.02 45.10 -30.81
N LEU A 469 38.82 44.14 -31.70
CA LEU A 469 38.98 44.33 -33.15
C LEU A 469 37.67 44.84 -33.76
N ASN A 470 36.66 43.98 -33.82
CA ASN A 470 35.42 44.27 -34.53
C ASN A 470 34.24 43.45 -33.99
N GLY A 471 33.03 43.94 -34.25
CA GLY A 471 31.78 43.19 -34.09
C GLY A 471 31.23 42.74 -35.44
N ARG A 472 30.44 41.67 -35.47
CA ARG A 472 29.75 41.17 -36.67
C ARG A 472 28.36 40.67 -36.34
N ASN A 473 27.45 40.77 -37.31
CA ASN A 473 26.08 40.25 -37.23
C ASN A 473 25.29 40.77 -36.01
N LEU A 474 25.51 42.03 -35.62
CA LEU A 474 24.74 42.64 -34.55
C LEU A 474 23.28 42.83 -34.98
N PRO A 475 22.30 42.68 -34.07
CA PRO A 475 20.90 42.85 -34.40
C PRO A 475 20.57 44.31 -34.72
N PRO A 476 19.72 44.58 -35.73
CA PRO A 476 19.24 45.92 -36.03
C PRO A 476 18.21 46.36 -34.97
N LEU A 477 18.63 47.26 -34.08
CA LEU A 477 17.78 47.74 -32.97
C LEU A 477 17.06 49.05 -33.29
N ASP A 478 17.54 49.82 -34.28
CA ASP A 478 16.94 51.07 -34.68
C ASP A 478 15.92 50.88 -35.81
N SER A 479 14.94 51.78 -35.90
CA SER A 479 13.91 51.81 -36.96
C SER A 479 14.46 51.95 -38.39
N ASN A 480 15.74 52.29 -38.52
CA ASN A 480 16.45 52.40 -39.79
C ASN A 480 17.12 51.09 -40.25
N GLY A 481 17.00 49.99 -39.48
CA GLY A 481 17.62 48.70 -39.78
C GLY A 481 19.10 48.60 -39.43
N TYR A 482 19.64 49.52 -38.62
CA TYR A 482 21.02 49.53 -38.12
C TYR A 482 21.03 49.61 -36.58
N CYS A 483 22.23 49.74 -35.99
CA CYS A 483 22.42 50.10 -34.60
C CYS A 483 23.63 51.04 -34.44
N ASP A 484 23.73 51.67 -33.28
CA ASP A 484 24.86 52.51 -32.86
C ASP A 484 25.70 51.79 -31.75
N PRO A 485 26.46 50.73 -32.08
CA PRO A 485 27.08 49.87 -31.07
C PRO A 485 28.28 50.53 -30.36
N TYR A 486 28.45 50.17 -29.09
CA TYR A 486 29.63 50.43 -28.28
C TYR A 486 29.89 49.24 -27.36
N VAL A 487 31.14 49.05 -26.94
CA VAL A 487 31.53 47.98 -26.02
C VAL A 487 32.02 48.58 -24.72
N LYS A 488 31.60 47.98 -23.61
CA LYS A 488 32.04 48.30 -22.26
C LYS A 488 32.82 47.10 -21.72
N LEU A 489 34.08 47.31 -21.35
CA LEU A 489 34.97 46.28 -20.85
C LEU A 489 35.17 46.44 -19.35
N SER A 490 34.87 45.40 -18.58
CA SER A 490 35.00 45.42 -17.12
C SER A 490 35.46 44.07 -16.59
N MET A 491 36.30 44.09 -15.55
CA MET A 491 36.67 42.91 -14.80
C MET A 491 35.59 42.56 -13.77
N ALA A 492 35.33 41.26 -13.61
CA ALA A 492 34.40 40.74 -12.61
C ALA A 492 34.94 39.41 -12.06
N PRO A 493 34.69 39.07 -10.78
CA PRO A 493 33.96 39.85 -9.76
C PRO A 493 34.66 41.15 -9.31
N ARG A 494 33.89 42.18 -8.94
CA ARG A 494 34.47 43.49 -8.55
C ARG A 494 35.34 43.44 -7.31
N HIS A 495 35.05 42.55 -6.35
CA HIS A 495 35.84 42.43 -5.12
C HIS A 495 37.22 41.82 -5.36
N LEU A 496 37.39 40.99 -6.40
CA LEU A 496 38.70 40.49 -6.83
C LEU A 496 39.50 41.51 -7.64
N PHE A 497 38.81 42.44 -8.30
CA PHE A 497 39.41 43.47 -9.14
C PHE A 497 38.99 44.90 -8.73
N PRO A 498 39.23 45.32 -7.47
CA PRO A 498 38.68 46.56 -6.92
C PRO A 498 39.23 47.83 -7.60
N THR A 499 40.43 47.75 -8.17
CA THR A 499 41.10 48.85 -8.88
C THR A 499 40.82 48.86 -10.38
N ALA A 500 40.15 47.83 -10.92
CA ALA A 500 39.88 47.75 -12.35
C ALA A 500 38.80 48.77 -12.74
N ILE A 501 39.17 49.69 -13.63
CA ILE A 501 38.26 50.72 -14.14
C ILE A 501 37.47 50.12 -15.31
N VAL A 502 36.20 50.48 -15.39
CA VAL A 502 35.39 50.10 -16.53
C VAL A 502 35.69 51.02 -17.72
N GLU A 503 36.23 50.44 -18.78
CA GLU A 503 36.57 51.15 -20.01
C GLU A 503 35.46 50.99 -21.06
N ARG A 504 35.36 51.95 -21.99
CA ARG A 504 34.35 51.91 -23.06
C ARG A 504 34.92 52.37 -24.39
N THR A 505 34.44 51.79 -25.48
CA THR A 505 34.73 52.29 -26.83
C THR A 505 33.94 53.57 -27.13
N ASN A 506 34.35 54.25 -28.21
CA ASN A 506 33.46 55.20 -28.87
C ASN A 506 32.27 54.48 -29.50
N VAL A 507 31.17 55.22 -29.67
CA VAL A 507 29.96 54.74 -30.36
C VAL A 507 30.20 54.75 -31.87
N GLN A 508 30.02 53.61 -32.53
CA GLN A 508 30.06 53.51 -33.99
C GLN A 508 28.66 53.72 -34.54
N LYS A 509 28.46 54.65 -35.47
CA LYS A 509 27.12 55.03 -35.92
C LYS A 509 26.64 54.17 -37.10
N LYS A 510 25.36 53.77 -37.08
CA LYS A 510 24.62 53.14 -38.18
C LYS A 510 25.35 51.95 -38.81
N THR A 511 25.77 50.98 -37.99
CA THR A 511 26.48 49.78 -38.47
C THR A 511 26.12 48.52 -37.69
N LEU A 512 26.03 47.39 -38.38
CA LEU A 512 25.91 46.05 -37.79
C LEU A 512 27.27 45.30 -37.74
N PHE A 513 28.31 45.93 -38.30
CA PHE A 513 29.67 45.40 -38.40
C PHE A 513 30.68 46.46 -37.90
N PRO A 514 30.64 46.85 -36.63
CA PRO A 514 31.50 47.91 -36.11
C PRO A 514 32.97 47.49 -36.12
N LEU A 515 33.84 48.40 -36.56
CA LEU A 515 35.28 48.32 -36.34
C LEU A 515 35.60 49.18 -35.12
N PHE A 516 36.13 48.56 -34.07
CA PHE A 516 36.47 49.26 -32.82
C PHE A 516 37.95 49.60 -32.76
N ASP A 517 38.83 48.66 -33.14
CA ASP A 517 40.29 48.76 -33.04
C ASP A 517 40.78 49.39 -31.73
N ALA A 518 40.10 49.05 -30.62
CA ALA A 518 40.30 49.66 -29.32
C ALA A 518 41.26 48.82 -28.49
N LYS A 519 42.21 49.49 -27.83
CA LYS A 519 43.20 48.86 -26.95
C LYS A 519 42.95 49.29 -25.52
N PHE A 520 42.78 48.30 -24.65
CA PHE A 520 42.52 48.46 -23.23
C PHE A 520 43.68 47.85 -22.43
N GLN A 521 43.96 48.43 -21.27
CA GLN A 521 44.98 47.94 -20.36
C GLN A 521 44.39 47.92 -18.95
N LEU A 522 44.04 46.71 -18.50
CA LEU A 522 43.34 46.46 -17.24
C LEU A 522 44.30 45.98 -16.15
#